data_AF-A0A926X1C0-F1
#
_entry.id   AF-A0A926X1C0-F1
#
_cell.length_a   1.000
_cell.length_b   1.000
_cell.length_c   1.000
_cell.angle_alpha   90.00
_cell.angle_beta   90.00
_cell.angle_gamma   90.00
#
_symmetry.space_group_name_H-M   'P 1'
#
loop_
_entity.id
_entity.type
_entity.pdbx_description
1 polymer ?
#
loop_
_entity_poly.entity_id
_entity_poly.type
_entity_poly.pdbx_seq_one_letter_code
_entity_poly.pdbx_strand_id
1 'polypeptide(L)'
;MNHKWLSIVEKVVYGLILMLVQVAIAGFVFYLAFSFLLSVAEAILGFLGVIAPSFWLKLMVTGGMFLVLTVAIAGMVATSGVRLDGDMARTVNNFLYWVAEGHLSEAYHLTSEAFQARMPKLPFLKFAQTELPQQYKKAVWVSRLTEANHGTLKGIIHTQTGETIPIEVELVQENGFWRIDKLHTPSGIGQTALDSTVASAPLIPLPEILTQAAPSDVPQALQERLFQMMSGDRAAAQRLLTHARSKHPGHMEMWYWEKVIEDLERDRT
;
A
#
# COMPACT_ATOMS: atom_id res chain seq x y z
N MET A 1 31.75 -7.86 7.55
CA MET A 1 31.06 -6.98 6.58
C MET A 1 30.35 -7.89 5.58
N ASN A 2 29.02 -7.85 5.52
CA ASN A 2 28.22 -8.90 4.86
C ASN A 2 28.30 -8.81 3.33
N HIS A 3 28.80 -9.86 2.67
CA HIS A 3 28.86 -9.99 1.20
C HIS A 3 27.50 -9.81 0.51
N LYS A 4 26.37 -10.07 1.21
CA LYS A 4 25.02 -9.82 0.69
C LYS A 4 24.70 -8.34 0.48
N TRP A 5 25.33 -7.44 1.25
CA TRP A 5 25.08 -6.00 1.13
C TRP A 5 25.75 -5.41 -0.12
N LEU A 6 26.92 -5.93 -0.48
CA LEU A 6 27.68 -5.49 -1.65
C LEU A 6 26.96 -5.82 -2.96
N SER A 7 26.36 -7.02 -3.07
CA SER A 7 25.65 -7.42 -4.31
C SER A 7 24.36 -6.65 -4.56
N ILE A 8 23.70 -6.16 -3.50
CA ILE A 8 22.51 -5.33 -3.61
C ILE A 8 22.89 -3.94 -4.14
N VAL A 9 23.96 -3.35 -3.59
CA VAL A 9 24.48 -2.05 -4.06
C VAL A 9 24.91 -2.13 -5.52
N GLU A 10 25.64 -3.19 -5.91
CA GLU A 10 26.06 -3.39 -7.30
C GLU A 10 24.85 -3.47 -8.25
N LYS A 11 23.84 -4.28 -7.94
CA LYS A 11 22.65 -4.42 -8.80
C LYS A 11 21.90 -3.10 -8.99
N VAL A 12 21.79 -2.30 -7.92
CA VAL A 12 21.14 -0.97 -7.98
C VAL A 12 21.97 -0.01 -8.83
N VAL A 13 23.29 0.01 -8.66
CA VAL A 13 24.20 0.86 -9.44
C VAL A 13 24.16 0.48 -10.93
N TYR A 14 24.22 -0.81 -11.26
CA TYR A 14 24.12 -1.28 -12.65
C TYR A 14 22.76 -0.96 -13.26
N GLY A 15 21.66 -1.12 -12.51
CA GLY A 15 20.32 -0.74 -12.97
C GLY A 15 20.21 0.74 -13.30
N LEU A 16 20.77 1.61 -12.46
CA LEU A 16 20.79 3.05 -12.67
C LEU A 16 21.63 3.44 -13.90
N ILE A 17 22.84 2.87 -14.04
CA ILE A 17 23.72 3.12 -15.18
C ILE A 17 23.04 2.68 -16.48
N LEU A 18 22.42 1.50 -16.50
CA LEU A 18 21.76 0.97 -17.68
C LEU A 18 20.55 1.84 -18.11
N MET A 19 19.78 2.35 -17.14
CA MET A 19 18.70 3.30 -17.40
C MET A 19 19.22 4.60 -18.01
N LEU A 20 20.31 5.17 -17.47
CA LEU A 20 20.93 6.38 -18.01
C LEU A 20 21.46 6.18 -19.43
N VAL A 21 22.07 5.03 -19.71
CA VAL A 21 22.54 4.67 -21.05
C VAL A 21 21.36 4.55 -22.03
N GLN A 22 20.26 3.91 -21.64
CA GLN A 22 19.07 3.82 -22.50
C GLN A 22 18.47 5.19 -22.82
N VAL A 23 18.39 6.10 -21.83
CA VAL A 23 17.92 7.47 -22.03
C VAL A 23 18.85 8.24 -22.97
N ALA A 24 20.17 8.09 -22.81
CA ALA A 24 21.15 8.73 -23.68
C ALA A 24 21.05 8.22 -25.13
N ILE A 25 20.89 6.90 -25.32
CA ILE A 25 20.71 6.29 -26.64
C ILE A 25 19.41 6.79 -27.29
N ALA A 26 18.29 6.79 -26.55
CA ALA A 26 17.01 7.26 -27.06
C ALA A 26 17.07 8.75 -27.47
N GLY A 27 17.68 9.59 -26.63
CA GLY A 27 17.90 11.00 -26.93
C GLY A 27 18.79 11.21 -28.16
N PHE A 28 19.84 10.40 -28.32
CA PHE A 28 20.73 10.45 -29.47
C PHE A 28 20.03 10.02 -30.78
N VAL A 29 19.26 8.94 -30.74
CA VAL A 29 18.47 8.48 -31.90
C VAL A 29 17.45 9.54 -32.31
N PHE A 30 16.76 10.15 -31.34
CA PHE A 30 15.81 11.22 -31.59
C PHE A 30 16.49 12.45 -32.21
N TYR A 31 17.66 12.84 -31.69
CA TYR A 31 18.47 13.93 -32.25
C TYR A 31 18.86 13.67 -33.70
N LEU A 32 19.32 12.46 -34.03
CA LEU A 32 19.68 12.09 -35.41
C LEU A 32 18.47 12.13 -36.34
N ALA A 33 17.33 11.58 -35.92
CA ALA A 33 16.10 11.59 -36.70
C ALA A 33 15.60 13.02 -36.98
N PHE A 34 15.63 13.88 -35.96
CA PHE A 34 15.24 15.28 -36.08
C PHE A 34 16.19 16.08 -36.98
N SER A 35 17.51 15.87 -36.82
CA SER A 35 18.55 16.48 -37.66
C SER A 35 18.39 16.10 -39.13
N PHE A 36 18.10 14.82 -39.40
CA PHE A 36 17.83 14.33 -40.75
C PHE A 36 16.56 14.95 -41.35
N LEU A 37 15.46 15.00 -40.59
CA LEU A 37 14.21 15.65 -41.02
C LEU A 37 14.40 17.12 -41.36
N LEU A 38 15.20 17.84 -40.57
CA LEU A 38 15.53 19.24 -40.82
C LEU A 38 16.35 19.41 -42.09
N SER A 39 17.32 18.51 -42.33
CA SER A 39 18.10 18.50 -43.58
C SER A 39 17.22 18.28 -44.83
N VAL A 40 16.24 17.39 -44.75
CA VAL A 40 15.27 17.17 -45.83
C VAL A 40 14.40 18.41 -46.06
N ALA A 41 13.92 19.04 -44.99
CA ALA A 41 13.12 20.27 -45.09
C ALA A 41 13.90 21.42 -45.74
N GLU A 42 15.19 21.56 -45.45
CA GLU A 42 16.06 22.56 -46.07
C GLU A 42 16.27 22.30 -47.57
N ALA A 43 16.44 21.05 -47.98
CA ALA A 43 16.53 20.69 -49.39
C ALA A 43 15.25 21.08 -50.16
N ILE A 44 14.07 20.89 -49.54
CA ILE A 44 12.78 21.26 -50.12
C ILE A 44 12.63 22.79 -50.19
N LEU A 45 12.97 23.51 -49.13
CA LEU A 45 12.87 24.98 -49.10
C LEU A 45 13.86 25.66 -50.07
N GLY A 46 15.06 25.09 -50.23
CA GLY A 46 16.03 25.54 -51.22
C GLY A 46 15.53 25.36 -52.65
N PHE A 47 14.84 24.24 -52.94
CA PHE A 47 14.18 24.01 -54.22
C PHE A 47 13.06 25.03 -54.51
N LEU A 48 12.39 25.53 -53.46
CA LEU A 48 11.33 26.54 -53.56
C LEU A 48 11.85 27.99 -53.56
N GLY A 49 13.17 28.21 -53.53
CA GLY A 49 13.78 29.55 -53.54
C GLY A 49 13.58 30.35 -52.25
N VAL A 50 13.18 29.71 -51.15
CA VAL A 50 12.97 30.35 -49.85
C VAL A 50 14.29 30.44 -49.10
N ILE A 51 14.62 31.63 -48.58
CA ILE A 51 15.86 31.86 -47.83
C ILE A 51 15.83 31.03 -46.55
N ALA A 52 16.75 30.07 -46.44
CA ALA A 52 16.85 29.21 -45.27
C ALA A 52 17.30 30.01 -44.03
N PRO A 53 16.74 29.75 -42.84
CA PRO A 53 17.18 30.40 -41.61
C PRO A 53 18.64 30.08 -41.31
N SER A 54 19.35 31.05 -40.72
CA SER A 54 20.77 30.95 -40.40
C SER A 54 21.05 29.81 -39.42
N PHE A 55 22.23 29.21 -39.55
CA PHE A 55 22.71 28.10 -38.70
C PHE A 55 22.59 28.41 -37.20
N TRP A 56 22.82 29.66 -36.80
CA TRP A 56 22.71 30.13 -35.41
C TRP A 56 21.28 30.10 -34.86
N LEU A 57 20.27 30.39 -35.68
CA LEU A 57 18.87 30.31 -35.26
C LEU A 57 18.44 28.85 -35.01
N LYS A 58 18.95 27.91 -35.83
CA LYS A 58 18.71 26.47 -35.66
C LYS A 58 19.32 25.93 -34.36
N LEU A 59 20.55 26.34 -34.04
CA LEU A 59 21.21 25.99 -32.78
C LEU A 59 20.43 26.49 -31.56
N MET A 60 19.90 27.71 -31.59
CA MET A 60 19.09 28.25 -30.48
C MET A 60 17.76 27.51 -30.29
N VAL A 61 17.01 27.24 -31.36
CA VAL A 61 15.71 26.56 -31.25
C VAL A 61 15.87 25.10 -30.84
N THR A 62 16.87 24.41 -31.40
CA THR A 62 17.10 22.98 -31.11
C THR A 62 17.67 22.78 -29.70
N GLY A 63 18.62 23.64 -29.29
CA GLY A 63 19.18 23.61 -27.93
C GLY A 63 18.16 23.97 -26.85
N GLY A 64 17.31 24.98 -27.09
CA GLY A 64 16.24 25.37 -26.17
C GLY A 64 15.18 24.28 -26.00
N MET A 65 14.78 23.62 -27.09
CA MET A 65 13.78 22.53 -27.03
C MET A 65 14.33 21.28 -26.31
N PHE A 66 15.62 20.97 -26.46
CA PHE A 66 16.25 19.85 -25.77
C PHE A 66 16.38 20.10 -24.25
N LEU A 67 16.66 21.34 -23.85
CA LEU A 67 16.68 21.74 -22.42
C LEU A 67 15.28 21.60 -21.80
N VAL A 68 14.24 22.07 -22.49
CA VAL A 68 12.85 21.96 -22.00
C VAL A 68 12.41 20.51 -21.91
N LEU A 69 12.75 19.68 -22.90
CA LEU A 69 12.39 18.26 -22.91
C LEU A 69 13.12 17.48 -21.81
N THR A 70 14.41 17.74 -21.57
CA THR A 70 15.16 17.09 -20.50
C THR A 70 14.67 17.51 -19.11
N VAL A 71 14.30 18.78 -18.91
CA VAL A 71 13.66 19.23 -17.65
C VAL A 71 12.27 18.64 -17.48
N ALA A 72 11.48 18.53 -18.55
CA ALA A 72 10.16 17.89 -18.51
C ALA A 72 10.25 16.39 -18.21
N ILE A 73 11.21 15.67 -18.82
CA ILE A 73 11.46 14.26 -18.54
C ILE A 73 12.02 14.09 -17.13
N ALA A 74 12.93 14.95 -16.66
CA ALA A 74 13.42 14.92 -15.29
C ALA A 74 12.30 15.20 -14.27
N GLY A 75 11.38 16.12 -14.57
CA GLY A 75 10.17 16.37 -13.78
C GLY A 75 9.18 15.21 -13.82
N MET A 76 9.06 14.52 -14.95
CA MET A 76 8.21 13.34 -15.09
C MET A 76 8.81 12.12 -14.38
N VAL A 77 10.14 11.96 -14.42
CA VAL A 77 10.88 10.93 -13.67
C VAL A 77 10.84 11.21 -12.16
N ALA A 78 10.91 12.48 -11.74
CA ALA A 78 10.78 12.90 -10.35
C ALA A 78 9.34 12.77 -9.80
N THR A 79 8.32 12.85 -10.66
CA THR A 79 6.92 12.57 -10.29
C THR A 79 6.58 11.08 -10.36
N SER A 80 7.34 10.28 -11.11
CA SER A 80 7.37 8.81 -10.98
C SER A 80 8.30 8.35 -9.85
N GLY A 81 8.34 9.08 -8.74
CA GLY A 81 8.70 8.46 -7.47
C GLY A 81 7.68 7.37 -7.16
N VAL A 82 8.04 6.12 -7.47
CA VAL A 82 7.57 4.89 -6.82
C VAL A 82 6.12 4.97 -6.32
N ARG A 83 5.14 4.78 -7.22
CA ARG A 83 3.72 4.63 -6.87
C ARG A 83 3.20 3.20 -7.05
N LEU A 84 4.01 2.20 -6.73
CA LEU A 84 3.60 0.79 -6.83
C LEU A 84 3.74 -0.05 -5.55
N ASP A 85 4.37 0.46 -4.47
CA ASP A 85 4.59 -0.30 -3.22
C ASP A 85 4.02 0.38 -1.96
N GLY A 86 2.96 1.18 -2.12
CA GLY A 86 2.34 1.96 -1.04
C GLY A 86 1.41 1.17 -0.12
N ASP A 87 1.00 -0.04 -0.51
CA ASP A 87 -0.10 -0.74 0.15
C ASP A 87 0.33 -1.46 1.42
N MET A 88 1.47 -2.14 1.43
CA MET A 88 1.96 -2.82 2.65
C MET A 88 2.18 -1.83 3.79
N ALA A 89 2.90 -0.74 3.53
CA ALA A 89 3.18 0.28 4.54
C ALA A 89 1.90 0.94 5.03
N ARG A 90 0.90 1.11 4.14
CA ARG A 90 -0.42 1.64 4.50
C ARG A 90 -1.19 0.66 5.40
N THR A 91 -1.20 -0.64 5.08
CA THR A 91 -1.82 -1.67 5.94
C THR A 91 -1.22 -1.64 7.34
N VAL A 92 0.12 -1.63 7.46
CA VAL A 92 0.77 -1.61 8.78
C VAL A 92 0.54 -0.30 9.51
N ASN A 93 0.61 0.84 8.82
CA ASN A 93 0.30 2.13 9.42
C ASN A 93 -1.14 2.19 9.95
N ASN A 94 -2.10 1.66 9.19
CA ASN A 94 -3.50 1.60 9.61
C ASN A 94 -3.68 0.68 10.82
N PHE A 95 -3.03 -0.48 10.82
CA PHE A 95 -3.03 -1.39 11.97
C PHE A 95 -2.52 -0.68 13.23
N LEU A 96 -1.36 -0.03 13.15
CA LEU A 96 -0.77 0.69 14.28
C LEU A 96 -1.64 1.86 14.75
N TYR A 97 -2.27 2.56 13.80
CA TYR A 97 -3.22 3.63 14.10
C TYR A 97 -4.43 3.10 14.88
N TRP A 98 -5.09 2.05 14.40
CA TRP A 98 -6.25 1.46 15.08
C TRP A 98 -5.91 0.89 16.45
N VAL A 99 -4.73 0.29 16.59
CA VAL A 99 -4.25 -0.17 17.90
C VAL A 99 -4.10 0.98 18.89
N ALA A 100 -3.51 2.10 18.45
CA ALA A 100 -3.30 3.26 19.31
C ALA A 100 -4.59 4.00 19.69
N GLU A 101 -5.58 3.99 18.80
CA GLU A 101 -6.92 4.55 19.06
C GLU A 101 -7.80 3.61 19.92
N GLY A 102 -7.32 2.40 20.25
CA GLY A 102 -8.09 1.41 21.03
C GLY A 102 -9.11 0.61 20.22
N HIS A 103 -9.14 0.79 18.90
CA HIS A 103 -9.96 0.05 17.93
C HIS A 103 -9.32 -1.30 17.59
N LEU A 104 -9.19 -2.16 18.60
CA LEU A 104 -8.47 -3.41 18.50
C LEU A 104 -9.20 -4.46 17.65
N SER A 105 -10.52 -4.35 17.47
CA SER A 105 -11.26 -5.26 16.60
C SER A 105 -10.92 -5.01 15.14
N GLU A 106 -10.83 -3.73 14.77
CA GLU A 106 -10.52 -3.21 13.45
C GLU A 106 -9.08 -3.54 13.08
N ALA A 107 -8.16 -3.38 14.04
CA ALA A 107 -6.78 -3.82 13.90
C ALA A 107 -6.67 -5.33 13.65
N TYR A 108 -7.47 -6.15 14.35
CA TYR A 108 -7.47 -7.60 14.16
C TYR A 108 -7.86 -8.00 12.74
N HIS A 109 -8.81 -7.31 12.12
CA HIS A 109 -9.25 -7.59 10.74
C HIS A 109 -8.22 -7.23 9.67
N LEU A 110 -7.18 -6.46 10.01
CA LEU A 110 -6.05 -6.17 9.11
C LEU A 110 -4.97 -7.27 9.15
N THR A 111 -5.13 -8.28 10.01
CA THR A 111 -4.26 -9.45 10.06
C THR A 111 -4.73 -10.54 9.09
N SER A 112 -3.82 -11.45 8.75
CA SER A 112 -4.05 -12.58 7.83
C SER A 112 -4.93 -13.65 8.48
N GLU A 113 -5.57 -14.48 7.68
CA GLU A 113 -6.33 -15.62 8.19
C GLU A 113 -5.43 -16.56 9.02
N ALA A 114 -4.20 -16.80 8.55
CA ALA A 114 -3.22 -17.61 9.25
C ALA A 114 -2.84 -17.03 10.62
N PHE A 115 -2.70 -15.70 10.74
CA PHE A 115 -2.48 -15.04 12.01
C PHE A 115 -3.70 -15.18 12.93
N GLN A 116 -4.90 -14.98 12.40
CA GLN A 116 -6.15 -15.06 13.18
C GLN A 116 -6.39 -16.48 13.69
N ALA A 117 -6.07 -17.50 12.90
CA ALA A 117 -6.13 -18.91 13.29
C ALA A 117 -5.16 -19.24 14.44
N ARG A 118 -3.96 -18.64 14.43
CA ARG A 118 -2.96 -18.80 15.50
C ARG A 118 -3.29 -17.99 16.75
N MET A 119 -3.83 -16.79 16.57
CA MET A 119 -4.13 -15.84 17.63
C MET A 119 -5.59 -15.41 17.54
N PRO A 120 -6.51 -16.12 18.21
CA PRO A 120 -7.92 -15.74 18.24
C PRO A 120 -8.12 -14.34 18.81
N LYS A 121 -9.25 -13.71 18.46
CA LYS A 121 -9.56 -12.32 18.81
C LYS A 121 -9.34 -11.98 20.29
N LEU A 122 -9.82 -12.82 21.21
CA LEU A 122 -9.82 -12.52 22.64
C LEU A 122 -8.38 -12.49 23.24
N PRO A 123 -7.50 -13.46 22.94
CA PRO A 123 -6.06 -13.36 23.18
C PRO A 123 -5.39 -12.15 22.49
N PHE A 124 -5.76 -11.85 21.25
CA PHE A 124 -5.21 -10.71 20.51
C PHE A 124 -5.52 -9.38 21.21
N LEU A 125 -6.75 -9.17 21.69
CA LEU A 125 -7.13 -7.95 22.41
C LEU A 125 -6.23 -7.71 23.62
N LYS A 126 -5.94 -8.76 24.40
CA LYS A 126 -5.06 -8.67 25.56
C LYS A 126 -3.63 -8.34 25.15
N PHE A 127 -3.10 -9.07 24.17
CA PHE A 127 -1.77 -8.85 23.62
C PHE A 127 -1.60 -7.42 23.06
N ALA A 128 -2.58 -6.93 22.31
CA ALA A 128 -2.52 -5.60 21.73
C ALA A 128 -2.53 -4.49 22.80
N GLN A 129 -3.25 -4.69 23.90
CA GLN A 129 -3.25 -3.74 25.02
C GLN A 129 -1.93 -3.73 25.81
N THR A 130 -1.29 -4.89 25.97
CA THR A 130 -0.08 -5.00 26.79
C THR A 130 1.21 -4.79 26.01
N GLU A 131 1.27 -5.27 24.78
CA GLU A 131 2.53 -5.38 24.02
C GLU A 131 2.68 -4.32 22.92
N LEU A 132 1.58 -3.73 22.45
CA LEU A 132 1.64 -2.77 21.34
C LEU A 132 1.65 -1.32 21.85
N PRO A 133 2.39 -0.44 21.16
CA PRO A 133 2.52 0.95 21.58
C PRO A 133 1.19 1.69 21.43
N GLN A 134 0.57 2.01 22.56
CA GLN A 134 -0.67 2.80 22.63
C GLN A 134 -0.47 4.27 22.20
N GLN A 135 0.78 4.75 22.22
CA GLN A 135 1.12 6.14 21.91
C GLN A 135 1.77 6.28 20.53
N TYR A 136 1.21 5.63 19.53
CA TYR A 136 1.69 5.74 18.16
C TYR A 136 1.61 7.19 17.67
N LYS A 137 2.67 7.67 17.01
CA LYS A 137 2.68 8.97 16.31
C LYS A 137 2.92 8.78 14.82
N LYS A 138 3.98 8.05 14.46
CA LYS A 138 4.30 7.74 13.06
C LYS A 138 5.27 6.56 12.96
N ALA A 139 5.21 5.82 11.86
CA ALA A 139 6.21 4.83 11.48
C ALA A 139 7.04 5.29 10.28
N VAL A 140 8.33 4.99 10.31
CA VAL A 140 9.27 5.20 9.21
C VAL A 140 9.80 3.84 8.77
N TRP A 141 9.62 3.51 7.50
CA TRP A 141 9.98 2.21 6.93
C TRP A 141 11.35 2.30 6.26
N VAL A 142 12.31 1.51 6.76
CA VAL A 142 13.73 1.53 6.35
C VAL A 142 14.00 0.48 5.27
N SER A 143 13.30 -0.65 5.31
CA SER A 143 13.41 -1.70 4.30
C SER A 143 12.04 -2.26 3.93
N ARG A 144 11.87 -2.55 2.64
CA ARG A 144 10.71 -3.25 2.08
C ARG A 144 11.24 -4.34 1.16
N LEU A 145 10.88 -5.59 1.44
CA LEU A 145 11.19 -6.73 0.60
C LEU A 145 9.87 -7.37 0.19
N THR A 146 9.67 -7.61 -1.10
CA THR A 146 8.48 -8.29 -1.60
C THR A 146 8.93 -9.52 -2.38
N GLU A 147 8.49 -10.69 -1.94
CA GLU A 147 8.73 -11.97 -2.59
C GLU A 147 7.39 -12.63 -2.91
N ALA A 148 6.98 -12.58 -4.19
CA ALA A 148 5.69 -13.06 -4.65
C ALA A 148 4.51 -12.44 -3.86
N ASN A 149 3.82 -13.25 -3.05
CA ASN A 149 2.69 -12.81 -2.22
C ASN A 149 3.09 -12.52 -0.77
N HIS A 150 4.39 -12.54 -0.45
CA HIS A 150 4.91 -12.22 0.87
C HIS A 150 5.67 -10.89 0.84
N GLY A 151 5.50 -10.12 1.90
CA GLY A 151 6.12 -8.83 2.09
C GLY A 151 6.79 -8.75 3.45
N THR A 152 7.96 -8.15 3.53
CA THR A 152 8.64 -7.87 4.79
C THR A 152 8.90 -6.37 4.88
N LEU A 153 8.37 -5.75 5.93
CA LEU A 153 8.62 -4.36 6.26
C LEU A 153 9.46 -4.27 7.52
N LYS A 154 10.58 -3.54 7.44
CA LYS A 154 11.40 -3.20 8.60
C LYS A 154 11.38 -1.71 8.79
N GLY A 155 11.06 -1.26 9.99
CA GLY A 155 10.81 0.14 10.29
C GLY A 155 11.12 0.52 11.72
N ILE A 156 10.90 1.79 12.00
CA ILE A 156 11.01 2.38 13.32
C ILE A 156 9.70 3.11 13.60
N ILE A 157 9.09 2.80 14.74
CA ILE A 157 7.91 3.50 15.26
C ILE A 157 8.39 4.62 16.16
N HIS A 158 7.95 5.84 15.89
CA HIS A 158 8.09 6.97 16.78
C HIS A 158 6.82 7.10 17.63
N THR A 159 6.98 7.11 18.95
CA THR A 159 5.88 7.33 19.89
C THR A 159 5.69 8.82 20.20
N GLN A 160 4.57 9.16 20.83
CA GLN A 160 4.31 10.53 21.31
C GLN A 160 5.29 10.96 22.42
N THR A 161 5.78 10.02 23.22
CA THR A 161 6.83 10.24 24.24
C THR A 161 8.22 10.50 23.66
N GLY A 162 8.41 10.32 22.34
CA GLY A 162 9.70 10.50 21.67
C GLY A 162 10.58 9.24 21.66
N GLU A 163 10.06 8.10 22.12
CA GLU A 163 10.73 6.81 22.02
C GLU A 163 10.69 6.28 20.59
N THR A 164 11.74 5.53 20.23
CA THR A 164 11.87 4.87 18.93
C THR A 164 11.93 3.36 19.11
N ILE A 165 10.93 2.66 18.59
CA ILE A 165 10.82 1.20 18.70
C ILE A 165 11.06 0.60 17.31
N PRO A 166 12.17 -0.12 17.06
CA PRO A 166 12.34 -0.83 15.80
C PRO A 166 11.29 -1.94 15.70
N ILE A 167 10.71 -2.14 14.53
CA ILE A 167 9.70 -3.17 14.30
C ILE A 167 9.94 -3.86 12.96
N GLU A 168 9.68 -5.15 12.92
CA GLU A 168 9.67 -5.95 11.70
C GLU A 168 8.31 -6.62 11.54
N VAL A 169 7.73 -6.50 10.35
CA VAL A 169 6.39 -6.97 10.04
C VAL A 169 6.45 -7.82 8.79
N GLU A 170 5.94 -9.04 8.87
CA GLU A 170 5.70 -9.89 7.72
C GLU A 170 4.23 -9.75 7.31
N LEU A 171 4.02 -9.58 6.01
CA LEU A 171 2.72 -9.46 5.39
C LEU A 171 2.56 -10.56 4.35
N VAL A 172 1.32 -10.95 4.14
CA VAL A 172 0.92 -11.84 3.06
C VAL A 172 -0.20 -11.18 2.26
N GLN A 173 -0.22 -11.40 0.96
CA GLN A 173 -1.27 -10.92 0.09
C GLN A 173 -2.37 -11.99 -0.02
N GLU A 174 -3.55 -11.68 0.51
CA GLU A 174 -4.74 -12.53 0.44
C GLU A 174 -5.83 -11.78 -0.35
N ASN A 175 -6.37 -12.42 -1.38
CA ASN A 175 -7.41 -11.83 -2.25
C ASN A 175 -7.03 -10.46 -2.84
N GLY A 176 -5.73 -10.25 -3.12
CA GLY A 176 -5.21 -8.99 -3.65
C GLY A 176 -4.90 -7.94 -2.58
N PHE A 177 -5.20 -8.19 -1.31
CA PHE A 177 -4.96 -7.26 -0.20
C PHE A 177 -3.82 -7.73 0.71
N TRP A 178 -2.96 -6.80 1.11
CA TRP A 178 -1.93 -7.07 2.10
C TRP A 178 -2.51 -7.16 3.49
N ARG A 179 -2.17 -8.23 4.20
CA ARG A 179 -2.57 -8.51 5.58
C ARG A 179 -1.36 -8.86 6.42
N ILE A 180 -1.40 -8.54 7.70
CA ILE A 180 -0.29 -8.79 8.63
C ILE A 180 -0.27 -10.28 9.00
N ASP A 181 0.82 -10.96 8.66
CA ASP A 181 1.02 -12.38 8.99
C ASP A 181 1.84 -12.57 10.26
N LYS A 182 2.88 -11.75 10.47
CA LYS A 182 3.67 -11.80 11.71
C LYS A 182 4.15 -10.43 12.13
N LEU A 183 4.27 -10.25 13.44
CA LEU A 183 4.79 -9.05 14.06
C LEU A 183 5.97 -9.41 14.95
N HIS A 184 7.14 -8.86 14.64
CA HIS A 184 8.35 -8.99 15.42
C HIS A 184 8.63 -7.67 16.13
N THR A 185 8.38 -7.65 17.44
CA THR A 185 8.79 -6.57 18.33
C THR A 185 10.07 -6.98 19.08
N PRO A 186 11.05 -6.07 19.26
CA PRO A 186 12.30 -6.36 19.98
C PRO A 186 12.09 -6.80 21.42
N SER A 187 10.93 -6.47 22.00
CA SER A 187 10.54 -6.86 23.35
C SER A 187 10.36 -8.38 23.52
N GLY A 188 10.39 -9.18 22.45
CA GLY A 188 10.45 -10.65 22.52
C GLY A 188 9.18 -11.38 23.00
N ILE A 189 8.13 -10.64 23.37
CA ILE A 189 6.91 -11.22 23.96
C ILE A 189 5.94 -11.75 22.88
N GLY A 190 6.04 -11.28 21.62
CA GLY A 190 5.22 -11.76 20.51
C GLY A 190 5.44 -13.22 20.11
N GLN A 191 6.69 -13.68 20.00
CA GLN A 191 6.99 -15.09 19.66
C GLN A 191 6.81 -16.02 20.86
N THR A 192 7.23 -15.60 22.05
CA THR A 192 7.17 -16.43 23.25
C THR A 192 5.73 -16.72 23.69
N ALA A 193 4.80 -15.75 23.55
CA ALA A 193 3.39 -15.96 23.86
C ALA A 193 2.67 -16.82 22.79
N LEU A 194 3.05 -16.70 21.51
CA LEU A 194 2.49 -17.51 20.42
C LEU A 194 2.98 -18.97 20.49
N ASP A 195 4.26 -19.20 20.83
CA ASP A 195 4.80 -20.56 20.98
C ASP A 195 4.34 -21.24 22.28
N SER A 196 4.20 -20.49 23.37
CA SER A 196 3.80 -21.05 24.67
C SER A 196 2.29 -21.32 24.78
N THR A 197 1.46 -20.62 24.00
CA THR A 197 0.00 -20.85 23.97
C THR A 197 -0.37 -22.08 23.12
N VAL A 198 0.44 -22.42 22.11
CA VAL A 198 0.24 -23.61 21.27
C VAL A 198 0.73 -24.89 21.95
N ALA A 199 1.72 -24.80 22.84
CA ALA A 199 2.31 -25.98 23.49
C ALA A 199 1.51 -26.56 24.69
N SER A 200 0.47 -25.87 25.19
CA SER A 200 -0.24 -26.26 26.41
C SER A 200 -1.76 -26.41 26.27
N ALA A 201 -2.34 -26.18 25.09
CA ALA A 201 -3.74 -26.52 24.86
C ALA A 201 -3.85 -28.03 24.62
N PRO A 202 -4.60 -28.79 25.45
CA PRO A 202 -4.84 -30.20 25.18
C PRO A 202 -5.43 -30.33 23.77
N LEU A 203 -4.88 -31.24 22.96
CA LEU A 203 -5.44 -31.70 21.71
C LEU A 203 -6.80 -32.35 22.01
N ILE A 204 -7.84 -31.54 22.20
CA ILE A 204 -9.22 -32.00 22.12
C ILE A 204 -9.45 -32.26 20.63
N PRO A 205 -9.77 -33.49 20.20
CA PRO A 205 -10.18 -33.72 18.82
C PRO A 205 -11.42 -32.87 18.57
N LEU A 206 -11.24 -31.88 17.70
CA LEU A 206 -12.27 -30.90 17.33
C LEU A 206 -13.48 -31.66 16.78
N PRO A 207 -14.69 -31.55 17.39
CA PRO A 207 -15.88 -32.08 16.76
C PRO A 207 -16.08 -31.34 15.44
N GLU A 208 -16.34 -32.13 14.40
CA GLU A 208 -16.61 -31.76 13.02
C GLU A 208 -17.89 -30.90 12.91
N ILE A 209 -17.85 -29.68 13.44
CA ILE A 209 -18.94 -28.70 13.36
C ILE A 209 -18.34 -27.32 13.09
N LEU A 210 -17.62 -27.16 11.97
CA LEU A 210 -17.45 -25.86 11.30
C LEU A 210 -17.41 -26.01 9.77
N THR A 211 -18.04 -27.05 9.22
CA THR A 211 -18.32 -27.16 7.78
C THR A 211 -19.66 -26.50 7.45
N GLN A 212 -19.82 -25.21 7.76
CA GLN A 212 -20.78 -24.31 7.11
C GLN A 212 -20.67 -22.88 7.65
N ALA A 213 -19.92 -22.03 6.96
CA ALA A 213 -20.15 -20.58 6.95
C ALA A 213 -19.43 -19.92 5.77
N ALA A 214 -20.04 -20.02 4.59
CA ALA A 214 -20.08 -18.95 3.59
C ALA A 214 -21.45 -19.08 2.90
N PRO A 215 -22.18 -18.01 2.50
CA PRO A 215 -21.81 -16.60 2.43
C PRO A 215 -22.84 -15.66 3.10
N SER A 216 -22.51 -15.11 4.26
CA SER A 216 -23.26 -13.95 4.83
C SER A 216 -22.40 -13.27 5.89
N ASP A 217 -21.25 -12.73 5.47
CA ASP A 217 -20.23 -12.17 6.35
C ASP A 217 -20.56 -10.75 6.84
N VAL A 218 -21.74 -10.61 7.45
CA VAL A 218 -22.13 -9.40 8.18
C VAL A 218 -22.57 -9.85 9.57
N PRO A 219 -21.84 -9.47 10.65
CA PRO A 219 -22.19 -9.83 12.02
C PRO A 219 -23.65 -9.49 12.34
N GLN A 220 -24.40 -10.42 12.91
CA GLN A 220 -25.82 -10.24 13.23
C GLN A 220 -26.08 -8.98 14.07
N ALA A 221 -25.15 -8.63 14.97
CA ALA A 221 -25.23 -7.42 15.78
C ALA A 221 -25.26 -6.11 14.95
N LEU A 222 -24.54 -6.07 13.83
CA LEU A 222 -24.51 -4.91 12.93
C LEU A 222 -25.83 -4.78 12.16
N GLN A 223 -26.39 -5.93 11.75
CA GLN A 223 -27.69 -5.99 11.10
C GLN A 223 -28.79 -5.54 12.06
N GLU A 224 -28.79 -6.05 13.29
CA GLU A 224 -29.74 -5.69 14.34
C GLU A 224 -29.68 -4.20 14.68
N ARG A 225 -28.49 -3.62 14.76
CA ARG A 225 -28.31 -2.19 15.03
C ARG A 225 -28.90 -1.30 13.93
N LEU A 226 -28.66 -1.62 12.66
CA LEU A 226 -29.28 -0.89 11.54
C LEU A 226 -30.81 -1.01 11.58
N PHE A 227 -31.33 -2.21 11.82
CA PHE A 227 -32.77 -2.43 11.88
C PHE A 227 -33.42 -1.76 13.10
N GLN A 228 -32.75 -1.70 14.25
CA GLN A 228 -33.22 -0.93 15.40
C GLN A 228 -33.28 0.56 15.10
N MET A 229 -32.26 1.12 14.43
CA MET A 229 -32.28 2.54 14.05
C MET A 229 -33.40 2.86 13.07
N MET A 230 -33.70 1.93 12.16
CA MET A 230 -34.77 2.09 11.18
C MET A 230 -36.15 1.63 11.68
N SER A 231 -36.31 1.43 13.01
CA SER A 231 -37.56 0.98 13.64
C SER A 231 -38.14 -0.31 13.03
N GLY A 232 -37.28 -1.19 12.54
CA GLY A 232 -37.64 -2.45 11.90
C GLY A 232 -37.92 -2.40 10.39
N ASP A 233 -37.79 -1.24 9.74
CA ASP A 233 -37.99 -1.12 8.28
C ASP A 233 -36.79 -1.69 7.49
N ARG A 234 -36.86 -3.01 7.25
CA ARG A 234 -35.83 -3.76 6.51
C ARG A 234 -35.75 -3.37 5.04
N ALA A 235 -36.85 -2.92 4.44
CA ALA A 235 -36.89 -2.54 3.03
C ALA A 235 -36.16 -1.23 2.78
N ALA A 236 -36.31 -0.26 3.69
CA ALA A 236 -35.56 0.99 3.64
C ALA A 236 -34.05 0.77 3.89
N ALA A 237 -33.68 -0.09 4.83
CA ALA A 237 -32.27 -0.45 5.10
C ALA A 237 -31.56 -1.02 3.86
N GLN A 238 -32.22 -1.94 3.14
CA GLN A 238 -31.66 -2.51 1.91
C GLN A 238 -31.49 -1.47 0.79
N ARG A 239 -32.38 -0.49 0.69
CA ARG A 239 -32.26 0.60 -0.29
C ARG A 239 -31.03 1.47 -0.01
N LEU A 240 -30.75 1.79 1.26
CA LEU A 240 -29.57 2.54 1.66
C LEU A 240 -28.27 1.79 1.37
N LEU A 241 -28.22 0.50 1.70
CA LEU A 241 -27.08 -0.35 1.38
C LEU A 241 -26.84 -0.45 -0.13
N THR A 242 -27.90 -0.62 -0.92
CA THR A 242 -27.80 -0.66 -2.38
C THR A 242 -27.30 0.66 -2.95
N HIS A 243 -27.75 1.78 -2.40
CA HIS A 243 -27.28 3.11 -2.78
C HIS A 243 -25.80 3.31 -2.44
N ALA A 244 -25.36 2.88 -1.24
CA ALA A 244 -23.97 2.95 -0.81
C ALA A 244 -23.04 2.09 -1.70
N ARG A 245 -23.47 0.87 -2.06
CA ARG A 245 -22.76 0.00 -3.02
C ARG A 245 -22.60 0.64 -4.39
N SER A 246 -23.67 1.29 -4.88
CA SER A 246 -23.63 2.00 -6.17
C SER A 246 -22.67 3.20 -6.16
N LYS A 247 -22.53 3.87 -5.00
CA LYS A 247 -21.72 5.09 -4.87
C LYS A 247 -20.23 4.79 -4.62
N HIS A 248 -19.93 3.67 -3.97
CA HIS A 248 -18.58 3.27 -3.57
C HIS A 248 -18.30 1.81 -3.98
N PRO A 249 -18.08 1.49 -5.27
CA PRO A 249 -17.84 0.12 -5.71
C PRO A 249 -16.49 -0.41 -5.21
N GLY A 250 -16.44 -1.71 -4.85
CA GLY A 250 -15.20 -2.42 -4.49
C GLY A 250 -14.85 -2.47 -3.01
N HIS A 251 -15.74 -2.01 -2.13
CA HIS A 251 -15.60 -2.19 -0.68
C HIS A 251 -16.24 -3.51 -0.21
N MET A 252 -15.78 -4.03 0.93
CA MET A 252 -16.36 -5.25 1.53
C MET A 252 -17.75 -4.97 2.08
N GLU A 253 -18.61 -6.00 2.10
CA GLU A 253 -20.03 -5.87 2.48
C GLU A 253 -20.21 -5.11 3.80
N MET A 254 -19.47 -5.48 4.86
CA MET A 254 -19.46 -4.83 6.18
C MET A 254 -19.21 -3.32 6.15
N TRP A 255 -18.36 -2.83 5.25
CA TRP A 255 -18.08 -1.40 5.12
C TRP A 255 -19.35 -0.61 4.73
N TYR A 256 -20.20 -1.17 3.87
CA TYR A 256 -21.46 -0.53 3.50
C TYR A 256 -22.42 -0.47 4.68
N TRP A 257 -22.43 -1.50 5.54
CA TRP A 257 -23.28 -1.53 6.74
C TRP A 257 -22.83 -0.49 7.77
N GLU A 258 -21.54 -0.40 8.05
CA GLU A 258 -20.99 0.63 8.95
C GLU A 258 -21.20 2.03 8.39
N LYS A 259 -20.97 2.23 7.09
CA LYS A 259 -21.12 3.54 6.46
C LYS A 259 -22.56 4.05 6.51
N VAL A 260 -23.54 3.18 6.26
CA VAL A 260 -24.95 3.54 6.34
C VAL A 260 -25.35 3.84 7.80
N ILE A 261 -24.84 3.09 8.77
CA ILE A 261 -25.07 3.34 10.19
C ILE A 261 -24.49 4.70 10.60
N GLU A 262 -23.26 5.00 10.22
CA GLU A 262 -22.57 6.27 10.51
C GLU A 262 -23.31 7.47 9.91
N ASP A 263 -23.72 7.37 8.64
CA ASP A 263 -24.48 8.44 7.96
C ASP A 263 -25.84 8.68 8.66
N LEU A 264 -26.51 7.61 9.13
CA LEU A 264 -27.78 7.71 9.89
C LEU A 264 -27.59 8.28 11.31
N GLU A 265 -26.47 8.00 11.97
CA GLU A 265 -26.14 8.59 13.27
C GLU A 265 -25.86 10.09 13.13
N ARG A 266 -25.17 10.50 12.06
CA ARG A 266 -24.86 11.90 11.80
C ARG A 266 -26.09 12.75 11.46
N ASP A 267 -27.07 12.20 10.74
CA ASP A 267 -28.32 12.91 10.42
C ASP A 267 -29.27 13.05 11.63
N ARG A 268 -29.02 12.33 12.73
CA ARG A 268 -29.81 12.37 13.97
C ARG A 268 -29.29 13.32 15.05
N THR A 269 -28.06 13.80 14.92
CA THR A 269 -27.41 14.78 15.82
C THR A 269 -27.42 16.17 15.23
#